data_AF-A0A3L6PGI6-F1
#
_entry.id   AF-A0A3L6PGI6-F1
#
_cell.length_a   1.000
_cell.length_b   1.000
_cell.length_c   1.000
_cell.angle_alpha   90.00
_cell.angle_beta   90.00
_cell.angle_gamma   90.00
#
_symmetry.space_group_name_H-M   'P 1'
#
loop_
_entity.id
_entity.type
_entity.pdbx_description
1 polymer ?
#
loop_
_entity_poly.entity_id
_entity_poly.type
_entity_poly.pdbx_seq_one_letter_code
_entity_poly.pdbx_strand_id
1 'polypeptide(L)'
;MVRKALDNMYEVTEGLPLAIVVLAGLLRTKNIADWSKVFEQLKSSDEPKRVKRILALSFDDLPSRLKSCFLYFAGMPENLIFNAKRIVRLWAAEGFLKAKMGKTMEDVGETYLKELISRGLLQVVEKDLKGV
;
A
#
# COMPACT_ATOMS: atom_id res chain seq x y z
N MET A 1 1.06 2.53 26.79
CA MET A 1 1.33 1.94 25.45
C MET A 1 0.65 2.72 24.33
N VAL A 2 -0.68 2.93 24.38
CA VAL A 2 -1.45 3.65 23.34
C VAL A 2 -0.99 5.11 23.14
N ARG A 3 -0.78 5.87 24.21
CA ARG A 3 -0.36 7.29 24.12
C ARG A 3 0.97 7.46 23.36
N LYS A 4 1.99 6.65 23.70
CA LYS A 4 3.29 6.65 23.00
C LYS A 4 3.17 6.36 21.50
N ALA A 5 2.26 5.47 21.11
CA ALA A 5 2.01 5.18 19.70
C ALA A 5 1.35 6.37 18.97
N LEU A 6 0.41 7.06 19.63
CA LEU A 6 -0.22 8.27 19.10
C LEU A 6 0.78 9.42 18.94
N ASP A 7 1.64 9.65 19.93
CA ASP A 7 2.68 10.68 19.87
C ASP A 7 3.63 10.40 18.69
N ASN A 8 4.10 9.16 18.55
CA ASN A 8 4.93 8.75 17.42
C ASN A 8 4.23 8.93 16.06
N MET A 9 2.94 8.58 15.98
CA MET A 9 2.16 8.79 14.76
C MET A 9 2.07 10.27 14.43
N TYR A 10 1.76 11.13 15.39
CA TYR A 10 1.67 12.57 15.18
C TYR A 10 3.03 13.15 14.75
N GLU A 11 4.12 12.77 15.40
CA GLU A 11 5.46 13.22 15.00
C GLU A 11 5.83 12.81 13.57
N VAL A 12 5.49 11.60 13.15
CA VAL A 12 5.82 11.12 11.79
C VAL A 12 4.90 11.72 10.73
N THR A 13 3.63 11.97 11.06
CA THR A 13 2.59 12.35 10.07
C THR A 13 2.20 13.82 10.11
N GLU A 14 2.50 14.52 11.20
CA GLU A 14 2.02 15.88 11.52
C GLU A 14 0.50 16.03 11.40
N GLY A 15 -0.23 14.93 11.57
CA GLY A 15 -1.69 14.91 11.43
C GLY A 15 -2.20 14.90 10.00
N LEU A 16 -1.33 14.84 8.98
CA LEU A 16 -1.78 14.79 7.58
C LEU A 16 -2.55 13.49 7.29
N PRO A 17 -3.82 13.55 6.84
CA PRO A 17 -4.65 12.35 6.71
C PRO A 17 -4.05 11.26 5.81
N LEU A 18 -3.46 11.65 4.67
CA LEU A 18 -2.82 10.70 3.76
C LEU A 18 -1.61 10.02 4.41
N ALA A 19 -0.79 10.76 5.16
CA ALA A 19 0.37 10.20 5.87
C ALA A 19 -0.07 9.16 6.90
N ILE A 20 -1.16 9.44 7.62
CA ILE A 20 -1.74 8.52 8.62
C ILE A 20 -2.20 7.23 7.95
N VAL A 21 -2.91 7.31 6.81
CA VAL A 21 -3.43 6.13 6.10
C VAL A 21 -2.28 5.24 5.60
N VAL A 22 -1.27 5.82 4.96
CA VAL A 22 -0.13 5.05 4.44
C VAL A 22 0.69 4.44 5.58
N LEU A 23 0.93 5.20 6.66
CA LEU A 23 1.65 4.70 7.83
C LEU A 23 0.90 3.55 8.52
N ALA A 24 -0.42 3.68 8.70
CA ALA A 24 -1.24 2.61 9.25
C ALA A 24 -1.21 1.35 8.36
N GLY A 25 -1.23 1.55 7.04
CA GLY A 25 -1.10 0.49 6.05
C GLY A 25 0.22 -0.28 6.16
N LEU A 26 1.34 0.42 6.36
CA LEU A 26 2.66 -0.16 6.65
C LEU A 26 2.69 -0.87 8.00
N LEU A 27 2.22 -0.22 9.08
CA LEU A 27 2.26 -0.81 10.43
C LEU A 27 1.42 -2.08 10.54
N ARG A 28 0.35 -2.22 9.74
CA ARG A 28 -0.45 -3.45 9.69
C ARG A 28 0.33 -4.65 9.15
N THR A 29 1.42 -4.45 8.40
CA THR A 29 2.27 -5.55 7.89
C THR A 29 3.31 -6.00 8.92
N LYS A 30 3.34 -5.36 10.09
CA LYS A 30 4.32 -5.55 11.15
C LYS A 30 3.68 -6.07 12.42
N ASN A 31 4.47 -6.80 13.21
CA ASN A 31 4.09 -7.08 14.59
C ASN A 31 4.15 -5.78 15.40
N ILE A 32 3.31 -5.66 16.42
CA ILE A 32 3.29 -4.48 17.31
C ILE A 32 4.67 -4.20 17.92
N ALA A 33 5.44 -5.27 18.21
CA ALA A 33 6.80 -5.17 18.72
C ALA A 33 7.78 -4.45 17.77
N ASP A 34 7.53 -4.50 16.45
CA ASP A 34 8.39 -3.90 15.43
C ASP A 34 8.02 -2.44 15.13
N TRP A 35 6.93 -1.92 15.69
CA TRP A 35 6.45 -0.57 15.40
C TRP A 35 7.45 0.51 15.80
N SER A 36 8.13 0.35 16.94
CA SER A 36 9.15 1.31 17.38
C SER A 36 10.28 1.46 16.37
N LYS A 37 10.74 0.35 15.78
CA LYS A 37 11.78 0.35 14.75
C LYS A 37 11.34 1.08 13.49
N VAL A 38 10.08 0.90 13.08
CA VAL A 38 9.51 1.65 11.95
C VAL A 38 9.48 3.15 12.25
N PHE A 39 9.03 3.56 13.43
CA PHE A 39 9.04 4.97 13.81
C PHE A 39 10.45 5.56 13.87
N GLU A 40 11.42 4.85 14.43
CA GLU A 40 12.82 5.29 14.46
C GLU A 40 13.39 5.46 13.04
N GLN A 41 13.16 4.46 12.16
CA GLN A 41 13.52 4.53 10.75
C GLN A 41 12.79 5.65 10.00
N LEU A 42 11.65 6.14 10.49
CA LEU A 42 10.88 7.24 9.91
C LEU A 42 11.18 8.62 10.52
N LYS A 43 11.97 8.67 11.60
CA LYS A 43 12.43 9.92 12.24
C LYS A 43 13.90 10.24 11.92
N SER A 44 14.73 9.22 11.69
CA SER A 44 16.19 9.33 11.53
C SER A 44 16.71 9.96 10.22
N SER A 45 15.87 10.58 9.40
CA SER A 45 16.30 11.13 8.10
C SER A 45 15.84 12.56 7.96
N ASP A 46 16.75 13.38 7.46
CA ASP A 46 16.61 14.83 7.30
C ASP A 46 15.76 15.21 6.07
N GLU A 47 15.04 14.26 5.48
CA GLU A 47 14.28 14.48 4.27
C GLU A 47 13.00 15.28 4.57
N PRO A 48 12.80 16.45 3.95
CA PRO A 48 11.70 17.35 4.32
C PRO A 48 10.31 16.83 3.93
N LYS A 49 10.23 15.78 3.10
CA LYS A 49 8.96 15.26 2.56
C LYS A 49 8.55 13.96 3.26
N ARG A 50 8.08 14.07 4.51
CA ARG A 50 7.72 12.92 5.38
C ARG A 50 6.78 11.91 4.72
N VAL A 51 5.75 12.36 3.98
CA VAL A 51 4.85 11.46 3.24
C VAL A 51 5.59 10.60 2.21
N LYS A 52 6.54 11.20 1.48
CA LYS A 52 7.34 10.47 0.49
C LYS A 52 8.18 9.38 1.15
N ARG A 53 8.73 9.65 2.34
CA ARG A 53 9.49 8.66 3.11
C ARG A 53 8.61 7.50 3.58
N ILE A 54 7.43 7.79 4.10
CA ILE A 54 6.47 6.75 4.50
C ILE A 54 6.09 5.92 3.27
N LEU A 55 5.79 6.55 2.13
CA LEU A 55 5.50 5.87 0.87
C LEU A 55 6.68 5.01 0.37
N ALA A 56 7.90 5.53 0.43
CA ALA A 56 9.10 4.79 0.04
C ALA A 56 9.29 3.56 0.91
N LEU A 57 9.17 3.68 2.24
CA LEU A 57 9.26 2.54 3.15
C LEU A 57 8.13 1.53 2.93
N SER A 58 6.90 2.01 2.69
CA SER A 58 5.76 1.16 2.31
C SER A 58 5.99 0.41 1.01
N PHE A 59 6.63 1.04 0.02
CA PHE A 59 6.99 0.40 -1.24
C PHE A 59 8.12 -0.63 -1.06
N ASP A 60 9.13 -0.30 -0.25
CA ASP A 60 10.23 -1.22 0.04
C ASP A 60 9.75 -2.47 0.75
N ASP A 61 8.79 -2.32 1.67
CA ASP A 61 8.11 -3.40 2.39
C ASP A 61 7.19 -4.27 1.53
N LEU A 62 6.85 -3.84 0.31
CA LEU A 62 6.02 -4.66 -0.56
C LEU A 62 6.73 -5.96 -0.93
N PRO A 63 6.04 -7.12 -0.86
CA PRO A 63 6.49 -8.35 -1.49
C PRO A 63 6.83 -8.10 -2.96
N SER A 64 7.89 -8.74 -3.48
CA SER A 64 8.35 -8.54 -4.86
C SER A 64 7.24 -8.70 -5.90
N ARG A 65 6.31 -9.63 -5.67
CA ARG A 65 5.12 -9.86 -6.52
C ARG A 65 4.16 -8.66 -6.64
N LEU A 66 4.18 -7.73 -5.69
CA LEU A 66 3.30 -6.55 -5.69
C LEU A 66 3.97 -5.29 -6.23
N LYS A 67 5.31 -5.23 -6.26
CA LYS A 67 6.03 -4.02 -6.67
C LYS A 67 5.68 -3.61 -8.10
N SER A 68 5.72 -4.53 -9.06
CA SER A 68 5.35 -4.24 -10.45
C SER A 68 3.88 -3.86 -10.61
N CYS A 69 2.98 -4.51 -9.86
CA CYS A 69 1.55 -4.18 -9.88
C CYS A 69 1.30 -2.74 -9.38
N PHE A 70 1.98 -2.31 -8.32
CA PHE A 70 1.88 -0.93 -7.82
C PHE A 70 2.53 0.09 -8.77
N LEU A 71 3.72 -0.21 -9.30
CA LEU A 71 4.41 0.67 -10.25
C LEU A 71 3.65 0.86 -11.57
N TYR A 72 2.75 -0.06 -11.92
CA TYR A 72 1.88 0.08 -13.09
C TYR A 72 1.09 1.39 -13.07
N PHE A 73 0.72 1.90 -11.88
CA PHE A 73 0.01 3.17 -11.74
C PHE A 73 0.91 4.41 -11.92
N ALA A 74 2.23 4.28 -11.81
CA ALA A 74 3.16 5.40 -11.97
C ALA A 74 3.24 5.91 -13.42
N GLY A 75 2.91 5.05 -14.40
CA GLY A 75 2.82 5.43 -15.81
C GLY A 75 1.44 5.94 -16.24
N MET A 76 0.49 6.03 -15.31
CA MET A 76 -0.89 6.42 -15.62
C MET A 76 -1.14 7.92 -15.38
N PRO A 77 -2.11 8.52 -16.10
CA PRO A 77 -2.53 9.88 -15.81
C PRO A 77 -3.03 10.01 -14.37
N GLU A 78 -2.75 11.16 -13.75
CA GLU A 78 -3.30 11.49 -12.43
C GLU A 78 -4.83 11.55 -12.47
N ASN A 79 -5.47 11.19 -11.34
CA ASN A 79 -6.92 11.27 -11.11
C ASN A 79 -7.81 10.40 -12.02
N LEU A 80 -7.25 9.37 -12.65
CA LEU A 80 -8.04 8.41 -13.43
C LEU A 80 -8.64 7.32 -12.52
N ILE A 81 -9.94 7.07 -12.67
CA ILE A 81 -10.63 5.96 -11.99
C ILE A 81 -10.50 4.71 -12.86
N PHE A 82 -10.03 3.61 -12.26
CA PHE A 82 -9.84 2.35 -12.96
C PHE A 82 -10.82 1.28 -12.49
N ASN A 83 -11.35 0.54 -13.45
CA ASN A 83 -12.10 -0.66 -13.15
C ASN A 83 -11.14 -1.76 -12.63
N ALA A 84 -11.40 -2.29 -11.43
CA ALA A 84 -10.58 -3.30 -10.78
C ALA A 84 -10.32 -4.54 -11.66
N LYS A 85 -11.36 -5.06 -12.32
CA LYS A 85 -11.25 -6.23 -13.22
C LYS A 85 -10.37 -5.94 -14.43
N ARG A 86 -10.45 -4.71 -14.96
CA ARG A 86 -9.60 -4.27 -16.07
C ARG A 86 -8.12 -4.22 -15.64
N ILE A 87 -7.81 -3.65 -14.49
CA ILE A 87 -6.44 -3.60 -13.97
C ILE A 87 -5.86 -4.99 -13.76
N VAL A 88 -6.64 -5.91 -13.17
CA VAL A 88 -6.21 -7.29 -12.96
C VAL A 88 -5.86 -7.99 -14.28
N ARG A 89 -6.68 -7.81 -15.33
CA ARG A 89 -6.40 -8.37 -16.66
C ARG A 89 -5.15 -7.75 -17.30
N LEU A 90 -4.92 -6.46 -17.11
CA LEU A 90 -3.70 -5.80 -17.58
C LEU A 90 -2.46 -6.38 -16.88
N TRP A 91 -2.49 -6.52 -15.54
CA TRP A 91 -1.39 -7.17 -14.82
C TRP A 91 -1.15 -8.62 -15.24
N ALA A 92 -2.21 -9.36 -15.59
CA ALA A 92 -2.07 -10.71 -16.13
C ALA A 92 -1.37 -10.69 -17.50
N ALA A 93 -1.76 -9.78 -18.40
CA ALA A 93 -1.16 -9.63 -19.72
C ALA A 93 0.31 -9.19 -19.66
N GLU A 94 0.67 -8.33 -18.71
CA GLU A 94 2.05 -7.88 -18.45
C GLU A 94 2.90 -8.96 -17.75
N GLY A 95 2.31 -10.10 -17.35
CA GLY A 95 3.01 -11.18 -16.66
C GLY A 95 3.39 -10.87 -15.21
N PHE A 96 2.77 -9.86 -14.58
CA PHE A 96 3.08 -9.47 -13.20
C PHE A 96 2.54 -10.45 -12.16
N LEU A 97 1.49 -11.19 -12.52
CA LEU A 97 0.82 -12.12 -11.61
C LEU A 97 1.53 -13.48 -11.61
N LYS A 98 1.76 -14.03 -10.41
CA LYS A 98 2.34 -15.37 -10.26
C LYS A 98 1.22 -16.40 -10.12
N ALA A 99 1.22 -17.40 -11.00
CA ALA A 99 0.28 -18.50 -10.96
C ALA A 99 0.29 -19.19 -9.58
N LYS A 100 -0.90 -19.57 -9.10
CA LYS A 100 -1.08 -20.28 -7.84
C LYS A 100 -2.03 -21.45 -8.07
N MET A 101 -1.63 -22.64 -7.59
CA MET A 101 -2.44 -23.85 -7.74
C MET A 101 -3.87 -23.64 -7.20
N GLY A 102 -4.87 -24.03 -8.00
CA GLY A 102 -6.28 -23.90 -7.64
C GLY A 102 -6.84 -22.46 -7.72
N LYS A 103 -6.14 -21.52 -8.37
CA LYS A 103 -6.62 -20.15 -8.58
C LYS A 103 -6.47 -19.72 -10.03
N THR A 104 -7.43 -18.94 -10.52
CA THR A 104 -7.32 -18.23 -11.80
C THR A 104 -6.38 -17.03 -11.66
N MET A 105 -5.93 -16.47 -12.78
CA MET A 105 -5.11 -15.25 -12.77
C MET A 105 -5.90 -14.07 -12.21
N GLU A 106 -7.20 -14.02 -12.48
CA GLU A 106 -8.14 -13.07 -11.91
C GLU A 106 -8.20 -13.19 -10.39
N ASP A 107 -8.33 -14.40 -9.84
CA ASP A 107 -8.34 -14.61 -8.38
C ASP A 107 -7.02 -14.16 -7.72
N VAL A 108 -5.89 -14.40 -8.39
CA VAL A 108 -4.57 -13.96 -7.93
C VAL A 108 -4.47 -12.44 -7.96
N GLY A 109 -4.87 -11.81 -9.07
CA GLY A 109 -4.82 -10.37 -9.24
C GLY A 109 -5.75 -9.63 -8.27
N GLU A 110 -6.95 -10.14 -8.03
CA GLU A 110 -7.85 -9.59 -7.00
C GLU A 110 -7.24 -9.67 -5.61
N THR A 111 -6.54 -10.77 -5.29
CA THR A 111 -5.81 -10.90 -4.01
C THR A 111 -4.72 -9.84 -3.89
N TYR A 112 -4.00 -9.57 -4.98
CA TYR A 112 -2.94 -8.56 -5.01
C TYR A 112 -3.52 -7.14 -4.86
N LEU A 113 -4.61 -6.84 -5.56
CA LEU A 113 -5.32 -5.58 -5.47
C LEU A 113 -5.83 -5.32 -4.05
N LYS A 114 -6.47 -6.31 -3.43
CA LYS A 114 -6.94 -6.25 -2.03
C LYS A 114 -5.78 -5.99 -1.06
N GLU A 115 -4.62 -6.61 -1.29
CA GLU A 115 -3.45 -6.37 -0.44
C GLU A 115 -2.93 -4.93 -0.59
N LEU A 116 -2.84 -4.39 -1.80
CA LEU A 116 -2.43 -2.99 -2.04
C LEU A 116 -3.41 -1.99 -1.42
N ILE A 117 -4.72 -2.22 -1.58
CA ILE A 117 -5.78 -1.42 -0.92
C ILE A 117 -5.62 -1.48 0.59
N SER A 118 -5.45 -2.68 1.13
CA SER A 118 -5.26 -2.86 2.55
C SER A 118 -4.06 -2.01 3.01
N ARG A 119 -2.93 -2.04 2.30
CA ARG A 119 -1.71 -1.28 2.66
C ARG A 119 -1.86 0.24 2.50
N GLY A 120 -3.04 0.75 2.16
CA GLY A 120 -3.30 2.18 1.99
C GLY A 120 -2.62 2.77 0.76
N LEU A 121 -2.14 1.92 -0.17
CA LEU A 121 -1.45 2.33 -1.39
C LEU A 121 -2.40 2.54 -2.56
N LEU A 122 -3.62 1.98 -2.48
CA LEU A 122 -4.71 2.20 -3.42
C LEU A 122 -5.98 2.56 -2.67
N GLN A 123 -6.75 3.49 -3.23
CA GLN A 123 -8.03 3.91 -2.71
C GLN A 123 -9.16 3.34 -3.57
N VAL A 124 -10.18 2.80 -2.92
CA VAL A 124 -11.43 2.38 -3.57
C VAL A 124 -12.34 3.60 -3.67
N VAL A 125 -12.78 3.92 -4.88
CA VAL A 125 -13.69 5.05 -5.14
C VAL A 125 -15.14 4.60 -5.14
N GLU A 126 -15.42 3.47 -5.79
CA GLU A 126 -16.73 2.85 -5.84
C GLU A 126 -16.59 1.34 -5.68
N LYS A 127 -17.64 0.71 -5.14
CA LYS A 127 -17.74 -0.75 -5.01
C LYS A 127 -18.90 -1.24 -5.84
N ASP A 128 -18.70 -2.34 -6.57
CA ASP A 128 -19.84 -3.04 -7.15
C ASP A 128 -20.67 -3.76 -6.05
N LEU A 129 -21.82 -4.35 -6.43
CA LEU A 129 -22.69 -5.10 -5.51
C LEU A 129 -21.98 -6.27 -4.79
N LYS A 130 -20.80 -6.68 -5.27
CA LYS A 130 -19.97 -7.74 -4.70
C LYS A 130 -18.82 -7.19 -3.85
N GLY A 131 -18.71 -5.87 -3.70
CA GLY A 131 -17.69 -5.22 -2.87
C GLY A 131 -16.29 -5.21 -3.50
N VAL A 132 -16.19 -5.45 -4.81
CA VAL A 132 -14.94 -5.38 -5.60
C VAL A 132 -14.77 -3.98 -6.18
#